data_AF-B9F4T3-F1
#
_entry.id   AF-B9F4T3-F1
#
_cell.length_a   1.000
_cell.length_b   1.000
_cell.length_c   1.000
_cell.angle_alpha   90.00
_cell.angle_beta   90.00
_cell.angle_gamma   90.00
#
_symmetry.space_group_name_H-M   'P 1'
#
loop_
_entity.id
_entity.type
_entity.pdbx_description
1 polymer ?
#
loop_
_entity_poly.entity_id
_entity_poly.type
_entity_poly.pdbx_seq_one_letter_code
_entity_poly.pdbx_strand_id
1 'polypeptide(L)'
;MAQLFNPSTNPWHSPRQGSFRECRFDRLQAFEPLRKVRSEAGVTEYFDEKNELFQCTGTFVIRRVIQPQGLLVPRYTNIPGVVYIIQGRGSMGLTFPGCPATYQQQFQQFSSQGQSQSQKFRDEHQKIHQFRQGDIVALPAGVAHWFYNDGDAPIVAVYVYDVNNNANQLEPRQKEFLLAGNNNRAQQQQVYGSSIEQHSGQNIFSGFGVEMLSEALGINAVAAKRLQSQNDQRGEIIHVKNGLQLLKPTLTQQQEQAQAQDQYQQVQYSERQQTSSRWNGLEENFCTIKVRVNIENPSRADSYNPRAGRITSVNSQKFPILNLIQMSATRVNLYQNAILSPFWNVNAHSLVYMIQGRSRVQVVSNFGKTVFDGVLRPGQLLIIPQHYAVLKKAEREGCQYIAIKTNANAFVSHLAGKNSVFRALPVDVVANAYRISREQARSLKNNRGEEHGAFTPRFQQQYYPGLSNESESETSE
;
A
#
# COMPACT_ATOMS: atom_id res chain seq x y z
N MET A 1 -25.03 1.41 -7.33
CA MET A 1 -23.95 0.56 -7.89
C MET A 1 -23.40 1.06 -9.24
N ALA A 2 -24.12 1.89 -10.02
CA ALA A 2 -23.68 2.34 -11.35
C ALA A 2 -22.65 3.49 -11.42
N GLN A 3 -22.17 4.04 -10.29
CA GLN A 3 -21.16 5.12 -10.27
C GLN A 3 -19.73 4.64 -9.97
N LEU A 4 -19.52 3.34 -9.68
CA LEU A 4 -18.21 2.82 -9.26
C LEU A 4 -17.18 2.68 -10.40
N PHE A 5 -17.62 2.79 -11.65
CA PHE A 5 -16.78 2.61 -12.83
C PHE A 5 -17.01 3.73 -13.84
N ASN A 6 -16.73 4.99 -13.45
CA ASN A 6 -16.64 6.06 -14.43
C ASN A 6 -15.30 5.92 -15.19
N PRO A 7 -15.28 5.66 -16.52
CA PRO A 7 -14.05 5.48 -17.29
C PRO A 7 -13.23 6.76 -17.48
N SER A 8 -13.73 7.89 -16.97
CA SER A 8 -13.19 9.24 -17.15
C SER A 8 -12.61 9.82 -15.86
N THR A 9 -11.81 9.04 -15.11
CA THR A 9 -10.97 9.62 -14.05
C THR A 9 -9.85 10.41 -14.70
N ASN A 10 -10.06 11.71 -14.87
CA ASN A 10 -9.02 12.65 -15.27
C ASN A 10 -7.83 12.50 -14.29
N PRO A 11 -6.62 12.11 -14.75
CA PRO A 11 -5.47 11.92 -13.86
C PRO A 11 -5.05 13.21 -13.13
N TRP A 12 -5.53 14.37 -13.58
CA TRP A 12 -5.36 15.67 -12.93
C TRP A 12 -6.37 15.95 -11.81
N HIS A 13 -7.48 15.21 -11.73
CA HIS A 13 -8.43 15.32 -10.62
C HIS A 13 -8.16 14.24 -9.57
N SER A 14 -7.96 14.66 -8.33
CA SER A 14 -7.96 13.76 -7.17
C SER A 14 -9.35 13.80 -6.51
N PRO A 15 -10.05 12.67 -6.34
CA PRO A 15 -11.28 12.61 -5.56
C PRO A 15 -10.96 12.54 -4.06
N ARG A 16 -9.93 13.24 -3.59
CA ARG A 16 -9.65 13.37 -2.16
C ARG A 16 -10.26 14.67 -1.67
N GLN A 17 -10.86 14.62 -0.51
CA GLN A 17 -11.14 15.84 0.23
C GLN A 17 -9.76 16.45 0.60
N GLY A 18 -9.54 17.70 0.23
CA GLY A 18 -8.32 18.41 0.59
C GLY A 18 -8.08 18.36 2.11
N SER A 19 -6.85 18.61 2.55
CA SER A 19 -6.54 18.60 3.98
C SER A 19 -7.41 19.61 4.74
N PHE A 20 -7.96 19.20 5.89
CA PHE A 20 -8.62 20.09 6.85
C PHE A 20 -7.63 21.02 7.58
N ARG A 21 -6.32 20.83 7.39
CA ARG A 21 -5.22 21.61 7.99
C ARG A 21 -4.22 22.10 6.94
N GLU A 22 -3.54 23.20 7.23
CA GLU A 22 -2.48 23.73 6.38
C GLU A 22 -1.31 22.74 6.29
N CYS A 23 -0.89 22.39 5.07
CA CYS A 23 0.18 21.45 4.78
C CYS A 23 1.54 22.16 4.63
N ARG A 24 1.91 22.94 5.64
CA ARG A 24 3.17 23.70 5.68
C ARG A 24 4.11 23.08 6.70
N PHE A 25 5.29 22.65 6.25
CA PHE A 25 6.29 22.00 7.11
C PHE A 25 7.64 22.70 6.99
N ASP A 26 8.19 23.13 8.12
CA ASP A 26 9.57 23.64 8.18
C ASP A 26 10.59 22.50 8.23
N ARG A 27 10.18 21.34 8.79
CA ARG A 27 11.00 20.14 8.88
C ARG A 27 10.14 18.88 8.78
N LEU A 28 10.57 17.92 7.98
CA LEU A 28 10.03 16.56 7.95
C LEU A 28 10.93 15.63 8.76
N GLN A 29 10.39 14.48 9.14
CA GLN A 29 11.12 13.43 9.82
C GLN A 29 10.80 12.05 9.23
N ALA A 30 11.71 11.10 9.44
CA ALA A 30 11.44 9.69 9.22
C ALA A 30 10.79 9.11 10.48
N PHE A 31 9.75 8.30 10.28
CA PHE A 31 8.95 7.72 11.35
C PHE A 31 9.28 6.24 11.53
N GLU A 32 9.29 5.81 12.78
CA GLU A 32 9.24 4.41 13.18
C GLU A 32 7.90 4.14 13.88
N PRO A 33 7.43 2.89 13.94
CA PRO A 33 6.23 2.58 14.69
C PRO A 33 6.39 2.98 16.16
N LEU A 34 5.49 3.83 16.66
CA LEU A 34 5.54 4.37 18.01
C LEU A 34 5.02 3.37 19.05
N ARG A 35 4.04 2.55 18.68
CA ARG A 35 3.32 1.69 19.61
C ARG A 35 3.13 0.28 19.06
N LYS A 36 3.13 -0.72 19.94
CA LYS A 36 2.92 -2.13 19.58
C LYS A 36 1.81 -2.76 20.42
N VAL A 37 0.81 -3.35 19.77
CA VAL A 37 -0.29 -4.08 20.41
C VAL A 37 -0.13 -5.56 20.11
N ARG A 38 0.01 -6.37 21.17
CA ARG A 38 0.19 -7.83 21.06
C ARG A 38 -1.15 -8.55 21.01
N SER A 39 -1.24 -9.52 20.11
CA SER A 39 -2.28 -10.53 20.04
C SER A 39 -1.68 -11.92 20.27
N GLU A 40 -2.51 -12.95 20.39
CA GLU A 40 -2.10 -14.34 20.64
C GLU A 40 -1.07 -14.84 19.61
N ALA A 41 -1.29 -14.57 18.32
CA ALA A 41 -0.44 -15.04 17.23
C ALA A 41 0.17 -13.90 16.39
N GLY A 42 0.42 -12.74 16.97
CA GLY A 42 1.01 -11.63 16.24
C GLY A 42 1.11 -10.30 16.98
N VAL A 43 1.55 -9.28 16.26
CA VAL A 43 1.64 -7.90 16.75
C VAL A 43 1.23 -6.91 15.67
N THR A 44 0.49 -5.88 16.08
CA THR A 44 0.20 -4.70 15.25
C THR A 44 0.98 -3.51 15.80
N GLU A 45 1.76 -2.88 14.95
CA GLU A 45 2.56 -1.71 15.27
C GLU A 45 1.96 -0.47 14.59
N TYR A 46 1.74 0.58 15.37
CA TYR A 46 1.06 1.81 14.94
C TYR A 46 2.07 2.93 14.77
N PHE A 47 1.93 3.69 13.68
CA PHE A 47 2.60 4.97 13.51
C PHE A 47 1.81 6.09 14.20
N ASP A 48 2.44 7.24 14.42
CA ASP A 48 1.81 8.38 15.10
C ASP A 48 0.80 9.11 14.19
N GLU A 49 -0.47 8.69 14.28
CA GLU A 49 -1.60 9.31 13.56
C GLU A 49 -1.88 10.76 13.96
N LYS A 50 -1.41 11.22 15.14
CA LYS A 50 -1.62 12.59 15.61
C LYS A 50 -0.62 13.55 15.01
N ASN A 51 0.48 13.04 14.45
CA ASN A 51 1.48 13.87 13.82
C ASN A 51 0.89 14.63 12.63
N GLU A 52 1.27 15.90 12.52
CA GLU A 52 0.78 16.84 11.50
C GLU A 52 0.95 16.35 10.07
N LEU A 53 1.98 15.54 9.77
CA LEU A 53 2.19 14.98 8.43
C LEU A 53 1.12 13.94 8.06
N PHE A 54 0.74 13.08 9.00
CA PHE A 54 -0.33 12.09 8.77
C PHE A 54 -1.69 12.77 8.65
N GLN A 55 -1.95 13.80 9.46
CA GLN A 55 -3.18 14.60 9.39
C GLN A 55 -3.31 15.37 8.08
N CYS A 56 -2.24 16.09 7.68
CA CYS A 56 -2.21 16.83 6.41
C CYS A 56 -2.40 15.88 5.22
N THR A 57 -1.66 14.78 5.20
CA THR A 57 -1.74 13.83 4.08
C THR A 57 -2.99 12.96 4.13
N GLY A 58 -3.76 12.99 5.22
CA GLY A 58 -4.94 12.18 5.42
C GLY A 58 -4.62 10.70 5.32
N THR A 59 -3.58 10.24 6.02
CA THR A 59 -3.12 8.85 5.93
C THR A 59 -3.01 8.19 7.29
N PHE A 60 -3.26 6.89 7.33
CA PHE A 60 -3.10 6.06 8.51
C PHE A 60 -2.25 4.84 8.17
N VAL A 61 -1.22 4.56 8.96
CA VAL A 61 -0.22 3.53 8.65
C VAL A 61 -0.03 2.60 9.84
N ILE A 62 -0.06 1.31 9.56
CA ILE A 62 0.27 0.27 10.54
C ILE A 62 1.17 -0.79 9.91
N ARG A 63 1.96 -1.46 10.74
CA ARG A 63 2.72 -2.66 10.36
C ARG A 63 2.18 -3.83 11.15
N ARG A 64 1.90 -4.95 10.49
CA ARG A 64 1.48 -6.19 11.17
C ARG A 64 2.51 -7.29 10.98
N VAL A 65 2.73 -8.04 12.05
CA VAL A 65 3.48 -9.30 12.03
C VAL A 65 2.54 -10.42 12.46
N ILE A 66 2.29 -11.38 11.58
CA ILE A 66 1.41 -12.52 11.82
C ILE A 66 2.27 -13.78 11.87
N GLN A 67 2.29 -14.46 13.03
CA GLN A 67 3.06 -15.69 13.23
C GLN A 67 2.50 -16.83 12.37
N PRO A 68 3.28 -17.89 12.09
CA PRO A 68 2.75 -19.11 11.49
C PRO A 68 1.47 -19.58 12.19
N GLN A 69 0.48 -20.02 11.40
CA GLN A 69 -0.86 -20.38 11.88
C GLN A 69 -1.65 -19.25 12.57
N GLY A 70 -1.21 -18.01 12.44
CA GLY A 70 -1.93 -16.82 12.89
C GLY A 70 -3.04 -16.42 11.91
N LEU A 71 -4.24 -16.17 12.44
CA LEU A 71 -5.39 -15.63 11.72
C LEU A 71 -5.68 -14.22 12.19
N LEU A 72 -5.50 -13.25 11.31
CA LEU A 72 -6.03 -11.90 11.46
C LEU A 72 -7.57 -11.98 11.29
N VAL A 73 -8.29 -11.72 12.38
CA VAL A 73 -9.75 -11.94 12.42
C VAL A 73 -10.48 -11.06 11.40
N PRO A 74 -11.63 -11.52 10.85
CA PRO A 74 -12.40 -10.78 9.86
C PRO A 74 -12.83 -9.40 10.34
N ARG A 75 -12.71 -8.41 9.46
CA ARG A 75 -12.99 -7.00 9.77
C ARG A 75 -13.26 -6.19 8.50
N TYR A 76 -13.85 -5.01 8.66
CA TYR A 76 -13.88 -3.98 7.61
C TYR A 76 -13.52 -2.61 8.19
N THR A 77 -13.20 -1.66 7.31
CA THR A 77 -12.81 -0.29 7.67
C THR A 77 -13.67 0.73 6.92
N ASN A 78 -13.88 1.91 7.49
CA ASN A 78 -14.53 3.03 6.80
C ASN A 78 -13.67 3.63 5.68
N ILE A 79 -12.37 3.32 5.65
CA ILE A 79 -11.40 3.91 4.73
C ILE A 79 -10.73 2.83 3.88
N PRO A 80 -10.42 3.12 2.60
CA PRO A 80 -9.72 2.17 1.76
C PRO A 80 -8.22 2.17 2.06
N GLY A 81 -7.52 1.12 1.63
CA GLY A 81 -6.08 1.02 1.83
C GLY A 81 -5.36 0.07 0.89
N VAL A 82 -4.04 0.11 0.98
CA VAL A 82 -3.11 -0.78 0.29
C VAL A 82 -2.29 -1.52 1.33
N VAL A 83 -2.15 -2.84 1.15
CA VAL A 83 -1.21 -3.67 1.91
C VAL A 83 -0.05 -4.03 1.01
N TYR A 84 1.18 -3.87 1.49
CA TYR A 84 2.37 -4.41 0.87
C TYR A 84 2.93 -5.53 1.74
N ILE A 85 3.05 -6.73 1.17
CA ILE A 85 3.61 -7.91 1.84
C ILE A 85 5.14 -7.85 1.74
N ILE A 86 5.80 -7.46 2.83
CA ILE A 86 7.26 -7.36 2.91
C ILE A 86 7.90 -8.75 2.96
N GLN A 87 7.27 -9.68 3.69
CA GLN A 87 7.78 -11.03 3.91
C GLN A 87 6.61 -12.00 4.15
N GLY A 88 6.82 -13.27 3.80
CA GLY A 88 5.91 -14.36 4.11
C GLY A 88 4.93 -14.67 2.98
N ARG A 89 4.06 -15.64 3.23
CA ARG A 89 2.97 -16.04 2.34
C ARG A 89 1.76 -16.44 3.18
N GLY A 90 0.59 -16.45 2.56
CA GLY A 90 -0.63 -16.75 3.28
C GLY A 90 -1.84 -16.87 2.37
N SER A 91 -2.97 -17.13 3.02
CA SER A 91 -4.30 -17.10 2.43
C SER A 91 -5.06 -15.87 2.94
N MET A 92 -5.83 -15.23 2.08
CA MET A 92 -6.71 -14.11 2.45
C MET A 92 -8.06 -14.24 1.77
N GLY A 93 -9.09 -13.66 2.38
CA GLY A 93 -10.41 -13.51 1.79
C GLY A 93 -10.84 -12.05 1.80
N LEU A 94 -11.47 -11.59 0.71
CA LEU A 94 -12.29 -10.37 0.67
C LEU A 94 -13.72 -10.80 0.38
N THR A 95 -14.65 -10.38 1.23
CA THR A 95 -16.07 -10.69 1.07
C THR A 95 -16.77 -9.51 0.40
N PHE A 96 -16.93 -9.58 -0.92
CA PHE A 96 -17.65 -8.57 -1.68
C PHE A 96 -19.16 -8.73 -1.47
N PRO A 97 -19.86 -7.69 -0.96
CA PRO A 97 -21.30 -7.76 -0.71
C PRO A 97 -22.09 -8.09 -1.98
N GLY A 98 -23.04 -9.02 -1.88
CA GLY A 98 -23.89 -9.46 -3.00
C GLY A 98 -23.25 -10.51 -3.92
N CYS A 99 -21.97 -10.82 -3.77
CA CYS A 99 -21.31 -11.85 -4.57
C CYS A 99 -21.59 -13.27 -4.04
N PRO A 100 -21.86 -14.25 -4.93
CA PRO A 100 -22.15 -15.61 -4.52
C PRO A 100 -20.91 -16.33 -3.97
N ALA A 101 -21.14 -17.36 -3.16
CA ALA A 101 -20.10 -18.32 -2.81
C ALA A 101 -19.74 -19.14 -4.04
N THR A 102 -18.52 -18.94 -4.56
CA THR A 102 -18.04 -19.62 -5.79
C THR A 102 -17.15 -20.81 -5.50
N TYR A 103 -16.77 -21.01 -4.23
CA TYR A 103 -16.02 -22.16 -3.76
C TYR A 103 -16.97 -23.03 -2.95
N GLN A 104 -17.23 -24.23 -3.43
CA GLN A 104 -18.27 -25.11 -2.89
C GLN A 104 -17.69 -26.52 -2.72
N GLN A 105 -17.92 -27.15 -1.58
CA GLN A 105 -17.61 -28.57 -1.37
C GLN A 105 -18.91 -29.38 -1.32
N GLN A 106 -19.14 -30.17 -2.37
CA GLN A 106 -20.29 -31.06 -2.44
C GLN A 106 -20.07 -32.31 -1.57
N PHE A 107 -21.14 -32.75 -0.90
CA PHE A 107 -21.22 -34.05 -0.26
C PHE A 107 -22.22 -34.92 -1.04
N GLN A 108 -21.80 -36.09 -1.53
CA GLN A 108 -22.71 -37.09 -2.08
C GLN A 108 -23.32 -37.89 -0.94
N GLN A 109 -24.55 -37.55 -0.55
CA GLN A 109 -25.34 -38.38 0.35
C GLN A 109 -26.14 -39.36 -0.53
N PHE A 110 -25.70 -40.62 -0.62
CA PHE A 110 -26.49 -41.68 -1.25
C PHE A 110 -27.70 -41.99 -0.35
N SER A 111 -28.87 -41.43 -0.66
CA SER A 111 -30.15 -41.90 -0.12
C SER A 111 -30.75 -42.92 -1.10
N SER A 112 -31.10 -44.10 -0.59
CA SER A 112 -31.66 -45.22 -1.36
C SER A 112 -33.14 -45.06 -1.73
N GLN A 113 -33.71 -43.85 -1.68
CA GLN A 113 -35.11 -43.59 -2.04
C GLN A 113 -35.21 -42.28 -2.82
N GLY A 114 -35.71 -42.39 -4.05
CA GLY A 114 -35.79 -41.33 -5.05
C GLY A 114 -36.79 -40.23 -4.71
N GLN A 115 -36.37 -39.26 -3.91
CA GLN A 115 -36.98 -37.93 -3.83
C GLN A 115 -35.88 -36.86 -3.83
N SER A 116 -36.20 -35.74 -4.50
CA SER A 116 -35.37 -34.55 -4.80
C SER A 116 -34.00 -34.45 -4.10
N GLN A 117 -32.94 -34.46 -4.90
CA GLN A 117 -31.59 -34.09 -4.45
C GLN A 117 -31.55 -32.61 -4.05
N SER A 118 -31.81 -32.28 -2.78
CA SER A 118 -31.25 -31.05 -2.22
C SER A 118 -29.75 -31.27 -2.08
N GLN A 119 -28.95 -30.72 -3.00
CA GLN A 119 -27.50 -30.72 -2.87
C GLN A 119 -27.14 -29.95 -1.60
N LYS A 120 -26.77 -30.66 -0.52
CA LYS A 120 -26.29 -30.02 0.71
C LYS A 120 -24.78 -29.90 0.62
N PHE A 121 -24.29 -28.67 0.49
CA PHE A 121 -22.87 -28.37 0.53
C PHE A 121 -22.35 -28.46 1.97
N ARG A 122 -21.14 -28.98 2.15
CA ARG A 122 -20.48 -29.04 3.48
C ARG A 122 -19.95 -27.68 3.90
N ASP A 123 -19.45 -26.92 2.93
CA ASP A 123 -18.93 -25.57 3.08
C ASP A 123 -19.06 -24.83 1.74
N GLU A 124 -19.36 -23.54 1.83
CA GLU A 124 -19.48 -22.62 0.70
C GLU A 124 -18.96 -21.24 1.12
N HIS A 125 -18.01 -20.70 0.36
CA HIS A 125 -17.49 -19.36 0.61
C HIS A 125 -17.08 -18.65 -0.68
N GLN A 126 -16.82 -17.34 -0.58
CA GLN A 126 -16.25 -16.57 -1.69
C GLN A 126 -14.80 -16.98 -1.97
N LYS A 127 -14.27 -16.50 -3.10
CA LYS A 127 -12.92 -16.83 -3.57
C LYS A 127 -11.84 -16.49 -2.54
N ILE A 128 -10.95 -17.45 -2.30
CA ILE A 128 -9.77 -17.28 -1.46
C ILE A 128 -8.59 -16.89 -2.35
N HIS A 129 -7.77 -15.95 -1.90
CA HIS A 129 -6.57 -15.51 -2.59
C HIS A 129 -5.33 -15.95 -1.83
N GLN A 130 -4.40 -16.61 -2.53
CA GLN A 130 -3.04 -16.81 -2.04
C GLN A 130 -2.24 -15.53 -2.27
N PHE A 131 -1.50 -15.07 -1.27
CA PHE A 131 -0.56 -13.96 -1.36
C PHE A 131 0.84 -14.37 -0.93
N ARG A 132 1.83 -13.61 -1.37
CA ARG A 132 3.25 -13.81 -1.05
C ARG A 132 4.00 -12.50 -0.96
N GLN A 133 5.25 -12.57 -0.52
CA GLN A 133 6.19 -11.45 -0.56
C GLN A 133 6.16 -10.72 -1.90
N GLY A 134 6.11 -9.39 -1.82
CA GLY A 134 6.04 -8.51 -2.97
C GLY A 134 4.63 -8.27 -3.50
N ASP A 135 3.59 -8.88 -2.93
CA ASP A 135 2.21 -8.58 -3.32
C ASP A 135 1.74 -7.24 -2.76
N ILE A 136 1.06 -6.49 -3.62
CA ILE A 136 0.22 -5.34 -3.31
C ILE A 136 -1.22 -5.86 -3.26
N VAL A 137 -1.88 -5.67 -2.12
CA VAL A 137 -3.28 -6.03 -1.90
C VAL A 137 -4.10 -4.75 -1.74
N ALA A 138 -5.23 -4.65 -2.45
CA ALA A 138 -6.15 -3.54 -2.32
C ALA A 138 -7.27 -3.88 -1.33
N LEU A 139 -7.55 -2.98 -0.40
CA LEU A 139 -8.61 -3.11 0.60
C LEU A 139 -9.64 -1.99 0.41
N PRO A 140 -10.78 -2.23 -0.25
CA PRO A 140 -11.85 -1.24 -0.34
C PRO A 140 -12.51 -0.96 1.01
N ALA A 141 -12.97 0.27 1.23
CA ALA A 141 -13.78 0.62 2.39
C ALA A 141 -15.05 -0.24 2.44
N GLY A 142 -15.43 -0.70 3.64
CA GLY A 142 -16.62 -1.52 3.87
C GLY A 142 -16.53 -2.98 3.45
N VAL A 143 -15.46 -3.41 2.76
CA VAL A 143 -15.28 -4.81 2.36
C VAL A 143 -14.60 -5.60 3.47
N ALA A 144 -15.31 -6.62 3.97
CA ALA A 144 -14.79 -7.48 5.02
C ALA A 144 -13.62 -8.32 4.51
N HIS A 145 -12.55 -8.42 5.30
CA HIS A 145 -11.35 -9.15 4.94
C HIS A 145 -10.67 -9.81 6.14
N TRP A 146 -9.89 -10.86 5.86
CA TRP A 146 -9.08 -11.60 6.81
C TRP A 146 -7.78 -12.09 6.16
N PHE A 147 -6.76 -12.35 6.97
CA PHE A 147 -5.46 -12.86 6.53
C PHE A 147 -5.03 -14.02 7.41
N TYR A 148 -4.54 -15.10 6.81
CA TYR A 148 -4.06 -16.28 7.50
C TYR A 148 -2.64 -16.62 7.06
N ASN A 149 -1.76 -16.88 8.03
CA ASN A 149 -0.42 -17.38 7.76
C ASN A 149 -0.42 -18.91 7.66
N ASP A 150 -0.35 -19.42 6.43
CA ASP A 150 -0.15 -20.84 6.14
C ASP A 150 1.30 -21.17 5.73
N GLY A 151 2.23 -20.24 5.93
CA GLY A 151 3.66 -20.45 5.73
C GLY A 151 4.42 -20.68 7.05
N ASP A 152 5.68 -21.08 6.91
CA ASP A 152 6.57 -21.39 8.05
C ASP A 152 7.26 -20.14 8.63
N ALA A 153 7.28 -19.05 7.87
CA ALA A 153 7.85 -17.77 8.28
C ALA A 153 6.74 -16.78 8.69
N PRO A 154 7.01 -15.85 9.63
CA PRO A 154 6.07 -14.79 9.93
C PRO A 154 5.77 -13.94 8.68
N ILE A 155 4.49 -13.58 8.50
CA ILE A 155 4.12 -12.54 7.55
C ILE A 155 4.51 -11.21 8.16
N VAL A 156 5.15 -10.36 7.36
CA VAL A 156 5.38 -8.95 7.68
C VAL A 156 4.71 -8.11 6.61
N ALA A 157 3.79 -7.24 7.01
CA ALA A 157 3.01 -6.43 6.07
C ALA A 157 2.88 -4.99 6.57
N VAL A 158 2.98 -4.02 5.65
CA VAL A 158 2.68 -2.61 5.91
C VAL A 158 1.36 -2.27 5.24
N TYR A 159 0.46 -1.67 6.02
CA TYR A 159 -0.84 -1.20 5.58
C TYR A 159 -0.82 0.32 5.55
N VAL A 160 -1.26 0.90 4.45
CA VAL A 160 -1.46 2.34 4.32
C VAL A 160 -2.90 2.57 3.91
N TYR A 161 -3.63 3.32 4.72
CA TYR A 161 -5.01 3.68 4.48
C TYR A 161 -5.14 5.16 4.14
N ASP A 162 -6.13 5.48 3.30
CA ASP A 162 -6.46 6.84 2.89
C ASP A 162 -7.66 7.36 3.69
N VAL A 163 -7.37 8.16 4.72
CA VAL A 163 -8.37 8.73 5.65
C VAL A 163 -9.25 9.78 4.98
N ASN A 164 -8.69 10.56 4.05
CA ASN A 164 -9.38 11.65 3.36
C ASN A 164 -9.99 11.21 2.01
N ASN A 165 -10.08 9.89 1.79
CA ASN A 165 -10.71 9.34 0.61
C ASN A 165 -12.21 9.66 0.60
N ASN A 166 -12.80 9.97 -0.56
CA ASN A 166 -14.24 10.20 -0.68
C ASN A 166 -15.11 9.00 -0.25
N ALA A 167 -14.56 7.79 -0.19
CA ALA A 167 -15.26 6.63 0.37
C ALA A 167 -15.51 6.76 1.88
N ASN A 168 -14.71 7.55 2.60
CA ASN A 168 -14.91 7.84 4.01
C ASN A 168 -15.92 9.00 4.17
N GLN A 169 -17.17 8.67 4.50
CA GLN A 169 -18.23 9.65 4.75
C GLN A 169 -18.41 9.98 6.25
N LEU A 170 -17.54 9.45 7.10
CA LEU A 170 -17.55 9.69 8.54
C LEU A 170 -16.59 10.84 8.88
N GLU A 171 -16.16 10.94 10.13
CA GLU A 171 -15.05 11.81 10.49
C GLU A 171 -13.72 11.38 9.80
N PRO A 172 -12.74 12.30 9.64
CA PRO A 172 -11.42 12.00 9.06
C PRO A 172 -10.56 11.21 10.06
N ARG A 173 -11.03 10.02 10.42
CA ARG A 173 -10.37 9.06 11.29
C ARG A 173 -10.60 7.64 10.79
N GLN A 174 -9.64 6.77 11.06
CA GLN A 174 -9.79 5.35 10.81
C GLN A 174 -10.72 4.74 11.86
N LYS A 175 -11.69 3.95 11.40
CA LYS A 175 -12.54 3.08 12.22
C LYS A 175 -12.39 1.65 11.74
N GLU A 176 -12.12 0.76 12.70
CA GLU A 176 -12.06 -0.68 12.46
C GLU A 176 -13.32 -1.32 13.03
N PHE A 177 -14.01 -2.11 12.22
CA PHE A 177 -15.20 -2.86 12.62
C PHE A 177 -14.84 -4.34 12.60
N LEU A 178 -14.57 -4.89 13.78
CA LEU A 178 -14.24 -6.30 13.94
C LEU A 178 -15.52 -7.14 13.82
N LEU A 179 -15.45 -8.25 13.09
CA LEU A 179 -16.53 -9.24 13.01
C LEU A 179 -16.33 -10.40 13.98
N ALA A 180 -15.16 -10.50 14.61
CA ALA A 180 -14.86 -11.50 15.60
C ALA A 180 -13.77 -11.02 16.55
N GLY A 181 -13.65 -11.69 17.70
CA GLY A 181 -12.65 -11.38 18.70
C GLY A 181 -12.98 -10.12 19.48
N ASN A 182 -12.00 -9.69 20.27
CA ASN A 182 -12.11 -8.53 21.14
C ASN A 182 -10.70 -7.98 21.41
N ASN A 183 -10.53 -6.67 21.25
CA ASN A 183 -9.23 -6.00 21.40
C ASN A 183 -9.15 -5.11 22.65
N ASN A 184 -9.70 -5.58 23.78
CA ASN A 184 -9.64 -4.87 25.07
C ASN A 184 -8.20 -4.63 25.58
N ARG A 185 -7.20 -5.40 25.14
CA ARG A 185 -5.80 -5.23 25.57
C ARG A 185 -5.16 -3.91 25.11
N ALA A 186 -5.71 -3.27 24.09
CA ALA A 186 -5.30 -1.91 23.74
C ALA A 186 -5.56 -0.92 24.90
N GLN A 187 -6.60 -1.11 25.72
CA GLN A 187 -6.94 -0.18 26.81
C GLN A 187 -5.95 -0.23 28.01
N GLN A 188 -5.20 -1.32 28.20
CA GLN A 188 -4.37 -1.52 29.41
C GLN A 188 -2.94 -0.95 29.32
N GLN A 189 -2.46 -0.49 28.15
CA GLN A 189 -1.19 0.24 28.05
C GLN A 189 -1.44 1.74 28.23
N GLN A 190 -1.79 2.13 29.46
CA GLN A 190 -1.80 3.52 29.89
C GLN A 190 -0.35 3.99 30.12
N VAL A 191 0.17 4.75 29.16
CA VAL A 191 1.23 5.73 29.42
C VAL A 191 0.73 7.06 28.87
N TYR A 192 0.52 8.02 29.77
CA TYR A 192 0.18 9.44 29.58
C TYR A 192 -0.13 9.91 28.14
N GLY A 193 -1.42 10.21 27.85
CA GLY A 193 -1.83 11.09 26.74
C GLY A 193 -2.06 10.46 25.34
N SER A 194 -1.87 9.15 25.17
CA SER A 194 -2.01 8.47 23.87
C SER A 194 -3.44 8.00 23.54
N SER A 195 -3.93 8.27 22.33
CA SER A 195 -5.28 8.01 21.76
C SER A 195 -5.60 6.54 21.49
N ILE A 196 -5.26 5.65 22.41
CA ILE A 196 -5.43 4.22 22.20
C ILE A 196 -6.89 3.78 22.37
N GLU A 197 -7.67 4.50 23.17
CA GLU A 197 -9.12 4.26 23.31
C GLU A 197 -9.84 4.23 21.95
N GLN A 198 -9.32 4.93 20.93
CA GLN A 198 -9.96 5.05 19.62
C GLN A 198 -9.79 3.82 18.72
N HIS A 199 -8.81 2.95 18.97
CA HIS A 199 -8.55 1.72 18.19
C HIS A 199 -8.87 0.43 18.95
N SER A 200 -9.34 0.54 20.20
CA SER A 200 -9.90 -0.59 20.94
C SER A 200 -11.36 -0.75 20.56
N GLY A 201 -11.71 -1.91 20.00
CA GLY A 201 -13.09 -2.22 19.64
C GLY A 201 -13.44 -3.63 20.08
N GLN A 202 -14.60 -3.76 20.71
CA GLN A 202 -15.31 -5.04 20.72
C GLN A 202 -15.83 -5.28 19.29
N ASN A 203 -16.05 -6.54 18.92
CA ASN A 203 -16.67 -6.82 17.63
C ASN A 203 -18.09 -6.24 17.54
N ILE A 204 -18.59 -6.04 16.33
CA ILE A 204 -19.91 -5.42 16.11
C ILE A 204 -21.07 -6.20 16.76
N PHE A 205 -20.92 -7.51 16.97
CA PHE A 205 -21.98 -8.33 17.56
C PHE A 205 -22.19 -8.03 19.04
N SER A 206 -21.15 -7.55 19.73
CA SER A 206 -21.22 -7.17 21.15
C SER A 206 -22.25 -6.07 21.46
N GLY A 207 -22.60 -5.25 20.47
CA GLY A 207 -23.58 -4.17 20.60
C GLY A 207 -25.04 -4.62 20.46
N PHE A 208 -25.31 -5.83 19.98
CA PHE A 208 -26.68 -6.34 19.83
C PHE A 208 -27.16 -7.07 21.09
N GLY A 209 -28.46 -6.97 21.37
CA GLY A 209 -29.11 -7.80 22.40
C GLY A 209 -29.02 -9.29 22.06
N VAL A 210 -28.77 -10.14 23.06
CA VAL A 210 -28.53 -11.57 22.84
C VAL A 210 -29.77 -12.25 22.26
N GLU A 211 -30.97 -11.93 22.75
CA GLU A 211 -32.21 -12.53 22.22
C GLU A 211 -32.41 -12.17 20.75
N MET A 212 -32.36 -10.88 20.42
CA MET A 212 -32.55 -10.37 19.05
C MET A 212 -31.50 -10.91 18.08
N LEU A 213 -30.22 -10.99 18.49
CA LEU A 213 -29.16 -11.56 17.67
C LEU A 213 -29.37 -13.07 17.45
N SER A 214 -29.82 -13.78 18.48
CA SER A 214 -30.08 -15.22 18.41
C SER A 214 -31.25 -15.54 17.46
N GLU A 215 -32.32 -14.74 17.52
CA GLU A 215 -33.48 -14.83 16.63
C GLU A 215 -33.10 -14.51 15.19
N ALA A 216 -32.43 -13.38 14.95
CA ALA A 216 -32.05 -12.93 13.61
C ALA A 216 -31.12 -13.92 12.88
N LEU A 217 -30.25 -14.61 13.60
CA LEU A 217 -29.32 -15.60 13.03
C LEU A 217 -29.83 -17.05 13.11
N GLY A 218 -30.98 -17.29 13.75
CA GLY A 218 -31.50 -18.65 13.96
C GLY A 218 -30.58 -19.54 14.80
N ILE A 219 -29.86 -18.97 15.77
CA ILE A 219 -28.91 -19.68 16.64
C ILE A 219 -29.37 -19.62 18.10
N ASN A 220 -28.83 -20.48 18.97
CA ASN A 220 -29.12 -20.38 20.40
C ASN A 220 -28.37 -19.22 21.09
N ALA A 221 -28.86 -18.79 22.25
CA ALA A 221 -28.30 -17.69 23.01
C ALA A 221 -26.82 -17.90 23.43
N VAL A 222 -26.39 -19.15 23.62
CA VAL A 222 -24.98 -19.46 23.94
C VAL A 222 -24.09 -19.18 22.74
N ALA A 223 -24.51 -19.54 21.53
CA ALA A 223 -23.80 -19.24 20.30
C ALA A 223 -23.76 -17.72 20.03
N ALA A 224 -24.87 -17.01 20.25
CA ALA A 224 -24.91 -15.55 20.16
C ALA A 224 -23.93 -14.89 21.15
N LYS A 225 -23.91 -15.33 22.41
CA LYS A 225 -22.91 -14.85 23.42
C LYS A 225 -21.47 -15.15 23.01
N ARG A 226 -21.20 -16.28 22.33
CA ARG A 226 -19.86 -16.59 21.79
C ARG A 226 -19.47 -15.64 20.66
N LEU A 227 -20.38 -15.29 19.75
CA LEU A 227 -20.12 -14.31 18.69
C LEU A 227 -19.71 -12.95 19.27
N GLN A 228 -20.39 -12.51 20.34
CA GLN A 228 -20.07 -11.25 21.03
C GLN A 228 -18.64 -11.20 21.61
N SER A 229 -17.99 -12.35 21.83
CA SER A 229 -16.57 -12.44 22.24
C SER A 229 -16.19 -11.57 23.46
N GLN A 230 -17.12 -11.29 24.37
CA GLN A 230 -16.89 -10.36 25.50
C GLN A 230 -15.72 -10.79 26.40
N ASN A 231 -15.50 -12.11 26.55
CA ASN A 231 -14.43 -12.69 27.37
C ASN A 231 -13.21 -13.14 26.55
N ASP A 232 -13.14 -12.83 25.26
CA ASP A 232 -12.00 -13.18 24.42
C ASP A 232 -10.84 -12.22 24.66
N GLN A 233 -9.68 -12.75 25.05
CA GLN A 233 -8.46 -11.97 25.31
C GLN A 233 -7.35 -12.25 24.29
N ARG A 234 -7.64 -12.97 23.21
CA ARG A 234 -6.65 -13.35 22.19
C ARG A 234 -6.26 -12.17 21.30
N GLY A 235 -7.03 -11.09 21.29
CA GLY A 235 -6.78 -9.92 20.46
C GLY A 235 -7.25 -10.11 19.01
N GLU A 236 -6.64 -9.38 18.08
CA GLU A 236 -7.05 -9.32 16.68
C GLU A 236 -6.36 -10.35 15.77
N ILE A 237 -5.29 -11.00 16.27
CA ILE A 237 -4.55 -12.06 15.58
C ILE A 237 -4.53 -13.30 16.46
N ILE A 238 -5.32 -14.31 16.10
CA ILE A 238 -5.52 -15.53 16.91
C ILE A 238 -4.74 -16.71 16.35
N HIS A 239 -4.38 -17.67 17.21
CA HIS A 239 -3.67 -18.88 16.81
C HIS A 239 -4.66 -19.99 16.40
N VAL A 240 -4.44 -20.60 15.22
CA VAL A 240 -5.27 -21.70 14.69
C VAL A 240 -4.56 -23.03 14.89
N LYS A 241 -4.78 -23.68 16.05
CA LYS A 241 -4.02 -24.86 16.52
C LYS A 241 -3.85 -26.02 15.52
N ASN A 242 -4.85 -26.27 14.69
CA ASN A 242 -4.87 -27.44 13.79
C ASN A 242 -4.74 -27.04 12.31
N GLY A 243 -4.28 -25.83 12.03
CA GLY A 243 -4.31 -25.26 10.69
C GLY A 243 -5.73 -24.86 10.25
N LEU A 244 -5.82 -23.83 9.40
CA LEU A 244 -7.09 -23.39 8.85
C LEU A 244 -7.47 -24.28 7.66
N GLN A 245 -8.60 -24.99 7.77
CA GLN A 245 -9.16 -25.78 6.68
C GLN A 245 -9.92 -24.85 5.74
N LEU A 246 -9.47 -24.78 4.49
CA LEU A 246 -10.04 -23.91 3.46
C LEU A 246 -10.28 -24.73 2.20
N LEU A 247 -11.36 -24.44 1.48
CA LEU A 247 -11.51 -24.98 0.13
C LEU A 247 -10.47 -24.31 -0.76
N LYS A 248 -9.44 -25.05 -1.15
CA LYS A 248 -8.41 -24.61 -2.08
C LYS A 248 -8.49 -25.49 -3.33
N PRO A 249 -8.40 -24.93 -4.55
CA PRO A 249 -8.27 -25.76 -5.73
C PRO A 249 -6.95 -26.52 -5.62
N THR A 250 -6.94 -27.82 -5.91
CA THR A 250 -5.70 -28.59 -6.00
C THR A 250 -4.94 -28.09 -7.22
N LEU A 251 -4.01 -27.17 -7.03
CA LEU A 251 -3.17 -26.67 -8.12
C LEU A 251 -1.97 -27.61 -8.28
N THR A 252 -1.79 -28.11 -9.50
CA THR A 252 -0.52 -28.74 -9.88
C THR A 252 0.58 -27.66 -9.94
N GLN A 253 1.85 -28.00 -9.70
CA GLN A 253 2.96 -27.03 -9.79
C GLN A 253 3.01 -26.31 -11.14
N GLN A 254 2.63 -26.99 -12.23
CA GLN A 254 2.49 -26.39 -13.56
C GLN A 254 1.35 -25.37 -13.63
N GLN A 255 0.22 -25.60 -12.96
CA GLN A 255 -0.89 -24.66 -12.86
C GLN A 255 -0.60 -23.48 -11.92
N GLU A 256 0.23 -23.63 -10.88
CA GLU A 256 0.68 -22.50 -10.07
C GLU A 256 1.60 -21.57 -10.86
N GLN A 257 2.50 -22.14 -11.68
CA GLN A 257 3.33 -21.39 -12.62
C GLN A 257 2.50 -20.76 -13.75
N ALA A 258 1.51 -21.48 -14.28
CA ALA A 258 0.58 -20.98 -15.29
C ALA A 258 -0.34 -19.88 -14.71
N GLN A 259 -0.83 -19.97 -13.47
CA GLN A 259 -1.61 -18.88 -12.84
C GLN A 259 -0.75 -17.66 -12.53
N ALA A 260 0.52 -17.85 -12.18
CA ALA A 260 1.47 -16.76 -12.13
C ALA A 260 1.64 -16.13 -13.52
N GLN A 261 1.60 -16.92 -14.61
CA GLN A 261 1.66 -16.44 -16.00
C GLN A 261 0.34 -15.86 -16.55
N ASP A 262 -0.84 -16.39 -16.21
CA ASP A 262 -2.19 -15.93 -16.58
C ASP A 262 -2.55 -14.64 -15.84
N GLN A 263 -1.94 -14.41 -14.67
CA GLN A 263 -1.88 -13.10 -14.03
C GLN A 263 -1.33 -12.01 -14.99
N TYR A 264 -0.66 -12.41 -16.08
CA TYR A 264 -0.04 -11.53 -17.07
C TYR A 264 -0.81 -11.39 -18.40
N GLN A 265 -1.60 -12.37 -18.87
CA GLN A 265 -2.40 -12.21 -20.09
C GLN A 265 -3.62 -11.28 -19.88
N GLN A 266 -4.33 -11.36 -18.76
CA GLN A 266 -5.47 -10.45 -18.50
C GLN A 266 -5.08 -8.96 -18.41
N VAL A 267 -3.82 -8.63 -18.10
CA VAL A 267 -3.33 -7.24 -18.03
C VAL A 267 -2.97 -6.70 -19.43
N GLN A 268 -2.69 -7.59 -20.40
CA GLN A 268 -2.36 -7.23 -21.78
C GLN A 268 -3.63 -7.19 -22.67
N TYR A 269 -4.63 -8.02 -22.39
CA TYR A 269 -5.91 -7.99 -23.12
C TYR A 269 -6.77 -6.75 -22.82
N SER A 270 -6.57 -6.08 -21.68
CA SER A 270 -7.22 -4.79 -21.38
C SER A 270 -6.71 -3.61 -22.21
N GLU A 271 -5.54 -3.71 -22.86
CA GLU A 271 -5.03 -2.66 -23.77
C GLU A 271 -5.61 -2.77 -25.20
N ARG A 272 -6.21 -3.91 -25.59
CA ARG A 272 -6.70 -4.13 -26.97
C ARG A 272 -8.22 -4.02 -27.17
N GLN A 273 -9.03 -3.91 -26.13
CA GLN A 273 -10.50 -3.83 -26.25
C GLN A 273 -11.07 -2.45 -25.89
N GLN A 274 -10.53 -1.38 -26.49
CA GLN A 274 -11.21 -0.07 -26.45
C GLN A 274 -12.37 0.07 -27.45
N THR A 275 -12.74 -0.97 -28.21
CA THR A 275 -13.83 -0.88 -29.20
C THR A 275 -14.65 -2.16 -29.30
N SER A 276 -15.42 -2.52 -28.27
CA SER A 276 -16.69 -3.25 -28.44
C SER A 276 -17.43 -3.34 -27.12
N SER A 277 -18.35 -2.41 -26.90
CA SER A 277 -19.37 -2.47 -25.86
C SER A 277 -20.31 -3.65 -26.14
N ARG A 278 -19.99 -4.83 -25.58
CA ARG A 278 -20.95 -5.89 -25.29
C ARG A 278 -20.68 -6.39 -23.87
N TRP A 279 -21.15 -5.60 -22.92
CA TRP A 279 -21.11 -5.88 -21.49
C TRP A 279 -22.14 -6.97 -21.19
N ASN A 280 -21.71 -8.23 -21.14
CA ASN A 280 -22.49 -9.27 -20.48
C ASN A 280 -22.25 -9.14 -18.97
N GLY A 281 -23.31 -8.91 -18.20
CA GLY A 281 -23.36 -8.99 -16.74
C GLY A 281 -22.39 -8.08 -15.96
N LEU A 282 -22.83 -6.88 -15.56
CA LEU A 282 -22.09 -6.00 -14.64
C LEU A 282 -21.76 -6.66 -13.28
N GLU A 283 -22.47 -7.71 -12.88
CA GLU A 283 -22.24 -8.46 -11.63
C GLU A 283 -21.04 -9.43 -11.72
N GLU A 284 -20.73 -10.00 -12.89
CA GLU A 284 -19.66 -11.02 -13.02
C GLU A 284 -18.25 -10.43 -12.92
N ASN A 285 -18.05 -9.19 -13.37
CA ASN A 285 -16.75 -8.51 -13.34
C ASN A 285 -16.36 -7.97 -11.95
N PHE A 286 -17.34 -7.62 -11.12
CA PHE A 286 -17.07 -7.11 -9.77
C PHE A 286 -16.69 -8.23 -8.81
N CYS A 287 -17.43 -9.35 -8.82
CA CYS A 287 -17.18 -10.47 -7.93
C CYS A 287 -15.89 -11.24 -8.22
N THR A 288 -15.37 -11.12 -9.44
CA THR A 288 -14.11 -11.75 -9.87
C THR A 288 -12.94 -10.77 -9.93
N ILE A 289 -13.14 -9.52 -9.46
CA ILE A 289 -12.12 -8.48 -9.53
C ILE A 289 -10.83 -8.94 -8.86
N LYS A 290 -9.71 -8.68 -9.52
CA LYS A 290 -8.40 -8.99 -8.97
C LYS A 290 -8.13 -8.08 -7.78
N VAL A 291 -7.81 -8.66 -6.62
CA VAL A 291 -7.56 -7.93 -5.37
C VAL A 291 -6.09 -7.89 -4.96
N ARG A 292 -5.20 -8.58 -5.69
CA ARG A 292 -3.75 -8.55 -5.44
C ARG A 292 -2.88 -8.67 -6.70
N VAL A 293 -1.70 -8.05 -6.67
CA VAL A 293 -0.69 -8.14 -7.74
C VAL A 293 0.73 -8.08 -7.19
N ASN A 294 1.64 -8.87 -7.76
CA ASN A 294 3.04 -8.87 -7.32
C ASN A 294 3.82 -7.73 -8.00
N ILE A 295 4.33 -6.78 -7.22
CA ILE A 295 5.09 -5.62 -7.73
C ILE A 295 6.60 -5.91 -7.86
N GLU A 296 7.08 -7.02 -7.28
CA GLU A 296 8.52 -7.30 -7.20
C GLU A 296 9.09 -8.08 -8.38
N ASN A 297 8.25 -8.61 -9.28
CA ASN A 297 8.71 -9.31 -10.48
C ASN A 297 9.64 -8.41 -11.33
N PRO A 298 10.94 -8.74 -11.48
CA PRO A 298 11.89 -7.94 -12.24
C PRO A 298 11.51 -7.73 -13.70
N SER A 299 10.87 -8.73 -14.33
CA SER A 299 10.43 -8.66 -15.74
C SER A 299 9.26 -7.70 -15.98
N ARG A 300 8.71 -7.11 -14.91
CA ARG A 300 7.60 -6.14 -14.98
C ARG A 300 8.05 -4.71 -14.63
N ALA A 301 9.36 -4.48 -14.55
CA ALA A 301 9.91 -3.15 -14.32
C ALA A 301 9.53 -2.20 -15.46
N ASP A 302 9.05 -1.01 -15.10
CA ASP A 302 8.73 0.07 -16.05
C ASP A 302 9.98 0.78 -16.54
N SER A 303 10.97 0.88 -15.66
CA SER A 303 12.29 1.39 -15.99
C SER A 303 13.34 0.48 -15.38
N TYR A 304 14.34 0.16 -16.18
CA TYR A 304 15.48 -0.64 -15.76
C TYR A 304 16.77 -0.04 -16.33
N ASN A 305 17.74 0.17 -15.44
CA ASN A 305 19.10 0.50 -15.79
C ASN A 305 20.01 -0.54 -15.12
N PRO A 306 20.74 -1.37 -15.90
CA PRO A 306 21.53 -2.49 -15.37
C PRO A 306 22.65 -2.07 -14.41
N ARG A 307 23.02 -0.79 -14.39
CA ARG A 307 24.06 -0.24 -13.52
C ARG A 307 23.53 0.68 -12.42
N ALA A 308 22.21 0.86 -12.31
CA ALA A 308 21.62 1.79 -11.36
C ALA A 308 20.40 1.25 -10.61
N GLY A 309 19.56 0.43 -11.24
CA GLY A 309 18.40 -0.15 -10.57
C GLY A 309 17.16 -0.31 -11.44
N ARG A 310 16.05 -0.61 -10.78
CA ARG A 310 14.73 -0.84 -11.40
C ARG A 310 13.62 -0.14 -10.65
N ILE A 311 12.59 0.27 -11.41
CA ILE A 311 11.38 0.92 -10.90
C ILE A 311 10.18 0.18 -11.47
N THR A 312 9.28 -0.26 -10.61
CA THR A 312 7.99 -0.88 -11.00
C THR A 312 6.87 -0.10 -10.35
N SER A 313 5.93 0.39 -11.14
CA SER A 313 4.72 1.06 -10.64
C SER A 313 3.48 0.22 -10.93
N VAL A 314 2.52 0.24 -10.01
CA VAL A 314 1.21 -0.38 -10.12
C VAL A 314 0.17 0.71 -9.89
N ASN A 315 -0.60 1.00 -10.94
CA ASN A 315 -1.66 2.00 -11.01
C ASN A 315 -2.98 1.32 -11.48
N SER A 316 -4.06 2.08 -11.67
CA SER A 316 -5.34 1.49 -12.07
C SER A 316 -5.34 0.88 -13.47
N GLN A 317 -4.42 1.26 -14.35
CA GLN A 317 -4.28 0.61 -15.66
C GLN A 317 -3.79 -0.84 -15.53
N LYS A 318 -2.82 -1.09 -14.64
CA LYS A 318 -2.27 -2.44 -14.39
C LYS A 318 -3.07 -3.26 -13.39
N PHE A 319 -3.81 -2.58 -12.52
CA PHE A 319 -4.52 -3.18 -11.40
C PHE A 319 -5.83 -2.41 -11.14
N PRO A 320 -6.92 -2.73 -11.88
CA PRO A 320 -8.13 -1.90 -11.95
C PRO A 320 -8.82 -1.56 -10.62
N ILE A 321 -8.73 -2.44 -9.61
CA ILE A 321 -9.27 -2.18 -8.27
C ILE A 321 -8.65 -0.93 -7.61
N LEU A 322 -7.47 -0.49 -8.06
CA LEU A 322 -6.87 0.76 -7.62
C LEU A 322 -7.72 1.99 -7.97
N ASN A 323 -8.59 1.91 -8.98
CA ASN A 323 -9.58 2.96 -9.26
C ASN A 323 -10.69 3.01 -8.20
N LEU A 324 -10.98 1.90 -7.52
CA LEU A 324 -11.95 1.89 -6.42
C LEU A 324 -11.35 2.54 -5.17
N ILE A 325 -10.09 2.20 -4.86
CA ILE A 325 -9.43 2.68 -3.64
C ILE A 325 -8.72 4.02 -3.82
N GLN A 326 -8.53 4.48 -5.07
CA GLN A 326 -7.87 5.75 -5.41
C GLN A 326 -6.43 5.87 -4.87
N MET A 327 -5.69 4.75 -4.88
CA MET A 327 -4.30 4.67 -4.42
C MET A 327 -3.43 3.90 -5.42
N SER A 328 -2.12 4.09 -5.39
CA SER A 328 -1.15 3.36 -6.22
C SER A 328 0.12 3.03 -5.44
N ALA A 329 1.01 2.25 -6.04
CA ALA A 329 2.28 1.88 -5.42
C ALA A 329 3.44 1.88 -6.43
N THR A 330 4.62 2.28 -5.99
CA THR A 330 5.87 2.24 -6.76
C THR A 330 6.94 1.53 -5.95
N ARG A 331 7.44 0.40 -6.47
CA ARG A 331 8.59 -0.33 -5.96
C ARG A 331 9.86 0.18 -6.62
N VAL A 332 10.86 0.52 -5.81
CA VAL A 332 12.16 0.99 -6.31
C VAL A 332 13.27 0.16 -5.70
N ASN A 333 14.18 -0.31 -6.55
CA ASN A 333 15.41 -0.98 -6.16
C ASN A 333 16.57 -0.24 -6.83
N LEU A 334 17.42 0.40 -6.02
CA LEU A 334 18.61 1.11 -6.45
C LEU A 334 19.86 0.32 -6.05
N TYR A 335 20.78 0.19 -6.99
CA TYR A 335 22.08 -0.42 -6.74
C TYR A 335 23.00 0.54 -5.99
N GLN A 336 24.18 0.04 -5.64
CA GLN A 336 25.21 0.77 -4.92
C GLN A 336 25.44 2.18 -5.48
N ASN A 337 25.33 3.19 -4.63
CA ASN A 337 25.57 4.60 -4.95
C ASN A 337 24.68 5.18 -6.07
N ALA A 338 23.69 4.44 -6.55
CA ALA A 338 22.82 4.89 -7.63
C ALA A 338 21.93 6.03 -7.15
N ILE A 339 21.59 6.93 -8.08
CA ILE A 339 20.77 8.11 -7.79
C ILE A 339 19.44 7.93 -8.50
N LEU A 340 18.34 8.20 -7.82
CA LEU A 340 17.06 8.36 -8.49
C LEU A 340 16.96 9.79 -9.01
N SER A 341 16.60 9.96 -10.28
CA SER A 341 16.39 11.26 -10.90
C SER A 341 15.53 12.15 -9.98
N PRO A 342 16.00 13.35 -9.59
CA PRO A 342 15.21 14.21 -8.72
C PRO A 342 13.86 14.54 -9.36
N PHE A 343 12.80 14.52 -8.56
CA PHE A 343 11.42 14.63 -9.06
C PHE A 343 10.48 15.23 -8.00
N TRP A 344 9.28 15.64 -8.42
CA TRP A 344 8.14 15.83 -7.51
C TRP A 344 6.96 14.96 -7.91
N ASN A 345 6.12 14.59 -6.96
CA ASN A 345 4.84 13.93 -7.25
C ASN A 345 3.81 14.98 -7.68
N VAL A 346 3.18 14.78 -8.83
CA VAL A 346 2.31 15.81 -9.44
C VAL A 346 0.91 15.81 -8.83
N ASN A 347 0.34 14.64 -8.54
CA ASN A 347 -1.08 14.48 -8.17
C ASN A 347 -1.29 13.57 -6.94
N ALA A 348 -0.25 13.34 -6.13
CA ALA A 348 -0.33 12.47 -4.95
C ALA A 348 0.69 12.84 -3.87
N HIS A 349 0.37 12.51 -2.61
CA HIS A 349 1.38 12.33 -1.57
C HIS A 349 2.05 10.96 -1.74
N SER A 350 3.27 10.82 -1.22
CA SER A 350 4.03 9.57 -1.29
C SER A 350 4.51 9.15 0.09
N LEU A 351 4.07 7.97 0.52
CA LEU A 351 4.49 7.32 1.75
C LEU A 351 5.58 6.30 1.41
N VAL A 352 6.83 6.64 1.71
CA VAL A 352 8.03 5.87 1.36
C VAL A 352 8.43 5.01 2.55
N TYR A 353 8.22 3.69 2.46
CA TYR A 353 8.66 2.74 3.47
C TYR A 353 9.93 2.02 3.01
N MET A 354 11.00 2.14 3.79
CA MET A 354 12.29 1.52 3.47
C MET A 354 12.31 0.05 3.90
N ILE A 355 12.65 -0.83 2.96
CA ILE A 355 12.60 -2.29 3.13
C ILE A 355 14.00 -2.84 3.43
N GLN A 356 15.00 -2.46 2.62
CA GLN A 356 16.37 -2.92 2.75
C GLN A 356 17.36 -1.83 2.34
N GLY A 357 18.58 -1.91 2.89
CA GLY A 357 19.66 -0.97 2.61
C GLY A 357 19.38 0.43 3.15
N ARG A 358 20.09 1.43 2.61
CA ARG A 358 20.02 2.82 3.09
C ARG A 358 20.02 3.80 1.94
N SER A 359 19.33 4.92 2.12
CA SER A 359 19.32 5.99 1.13
C SER A 359 19.41 7.34 1.79
N ARG A 360 20.33 8.18 1.32
CA ARG A 360 20.30 9.61 1.62
C ARG A 360 19.19 10.26 0.81
N VAL A 361 18.28 10.93 1.50
CA VAL A 361 17.12 11.59 0.91
C VAL A 361 17.17 13.07 1.28
N GLN A 362 16.90 13.91 0.28
CA GLN A 362 16.65 15.34 0.48
C GLN A 362 15.26 15.67 -0.04
N VAL A 363 14.50 16.45 0.73
CA VAL A 363 13.16 16.93 0.36
C VAL A 363 13.12 18.44 0.47
N VAL A 364 12.60 19.11 -0.56
CA VAL A 364 12.55 20.57 -0.69
C VAL A 364 11.10 21.02 -0.85
N SER A 365 10.72 22.05 -0.08
CA SER A 365 9.38 22.65 -0.12
C SER A 365 9.22 23.69 -1.23
N ASN A 366 8.02 24.25 -1.38
CA ASN A 366 7.73 25.36 -2.29
C ASN A 366 8.50 26.66 -1.98
N PHE A 367 9.09 26.79 -0.78
CA PHE A 367 9.95 27.92 -0.42
C PHE A 367 11.42 27.72 -0.84
N GLY A 368 11.75 26.63 -1.54
CA GLY A 368 13.14 26.29 -1.86
C GLY A 368 13.97 25.87 -0.65
N LYS A 369 13.36 25.70 0.53
CA LYS A 369 14.03 25.24 1.74
C LYS A 369 14.06 23.72 1.80
N THR A 370 15.21 23.18 2.17
CA THR A 370 15.37 21.76 2.48
C THR A 370 14.68 21.46 3.81
N VAL A 371 13.57 20.73 3.74
CA VAL A 371 12.77 20.35 4.91
C VAL A 371 13.13 18.95 5.43
N PHE A 372 13.86 18.15 4.64
CA PHE A 372 14.46 16.90 5.08
C PHE A 372 15.84 16.75 4.42
N ASP A 373 16.87 16.44 5.21
CA ASP A 373 18.14 15.90 4.72
C ASP A 373 18.61 14.85 5.72
N GLY A 374 18.62 13.58 5.29
CA GLY A 374 18.96 12.48 6.19
C GLY A 374 19.05 11.14 5.50
N VAL A 375 19.49 10.14 6.25
CA VAL A 375 19.57 8.75 5.78
C VAL A 375 18.34 7.99 6.26
N LEU A 376 17.54 7.51 5.30
CA LEU A 376 16.39 6.65 5.56
C LEU A 376 16.85 5.20 5.68
N ARG A 377 16.43 4.51 6.75
CA ARG A 377 16.88 3.15 7.14
C ARG A 377 15.73 2.14 7.07
N PRO A 378 16.02 0.82 6.98
CA PRO A 378 14.97 -0.21 6.93
C PRO A 378 14.01 -0.10 8.10
N GLY A 379 12.72 -0.25 7.84
CA GLY A 379 11.66 -0.12 8.83
C GLY A 379 11.12 1.31 9.00
N GLN A 380 11.83 2.32 8.49
CA GLN A 380 11.41 3.71 8.58
C GLN A 380 10.46 4.11 7.44
N LEU A 381 9.54 5.01 7.77
CA LEU A 381 8.57 5.62 6.87
C LEU A 381 8.90 7.11 6.68
N LEU A 382 8.97 7.59 5.44
CA LEU A 382 9.06 9.02 5.13
C LEU A 382 7.85 9.44 4.29
N ILE A 383 7.10 10.43 4.77
CA ILE A 383 5.98 11.01 4.04
C ILE A 383 6.50 12.21 3.24
N ILE A 384 6.26 12.19 1.93
CA ILE A 384 6.61 13.28 1.01
C ILE A 384 5.30 13.88 0.49
N PRO A 385 4.96 15.11 0.90
CA PRO A 385 3.77 15.80 0.40
C PRO A 385 3.80 16.00 -1.12
N GLN A 386 2.64 16.30 -1.68
CA GLN A 386 2.49 16.55 -3.11
C GLN A 386 3.31 17.79 -3.49
N HIS A 387 3.91 17.81 -4.68
CA HIS A 387 4.76 18.88 -5.20
C HIS A 387 6.10 19.13 -4.48
N TYR A 388 6.36 18.53 -3.32
CA TYR A 388 7.68 18.63 -2.71
C TYR A 388 8.69 17.89 -3.60
N ALA A 389 9.79 18.57 -3.92
CA ALA A 389 10.85 17.99 -4.73
C ALA A 389 11.70 17.05 -3.87
N VAL A 390 12.06 15.90 -4.42
CA VAL A 390 12.85 14.89 -3.71
C VAL A 390 14.03 14.44 -4.55
N LEU A 391 15.17 14.27 -3.88
CA LEU A 391 16.37 13.62 -4.39
C LEU A 391 16.71 12.42 -3.50
N LYS A 392 17.03 11.27 -4.11
CA LYS A 392 17.40 10.04 -3.40
C LYS A 392 18.68 9.47 -3.98
N LYS A 393 19.63 9.15 -3.11
CA LYS A 393 20.86 8.43 -3.45
C LYS A 393 20.96 7.20 -2.56
N ALA A 394 21.15 6.04 -3.15
CA ALA A 394 21.43 4.83 -2.40
C ALA A 394 22.83 4.91 -1.77
N GLU A 395 23.01 4.31 -0.59
CA GLU A 395 24.34 4.16 0.02
C GLU A 395 25.09 2.96 -0.60
N ARG A 396 26.16 2.49 0.05
CA ARG A 396 27.08 1.50 -0.51
C ARG A 396 26.41 0.14 -0.74
N GLU A 397 25.48 -0.21 0.13
CA GLU A 397 24.71 -1.46 0.11
C GLU A 397 23.51 -1.43 -0.88
N GLY A 398 23.29 -0.31 -1.58
CA GLY A 398 22.07 -0.10 -2.35
C GLY A 398 20.85 0.18 -1.45
N CYS A 399 19.67 0.29 -2.05
CA CYS A 399 18.44 0.40 -1.26
C CYS A 399 17.22 -0.13 -1.98
N GLN A 400 16.26 -0.60 -1.20
CA GLN A 400 14.97 -1.09 -1.66
C GLN A 400 13.86 -0.46 -0.82
N TYR A 401 12.89 0.17 -1.48
CA TYR A 401 11.74 0.77 -0.81
C TYR A 401 10.47 0.60 -1.61
N ILE A 402 9.33 0.71 -0.92
CA ILE A 402 8.00 0.83 -1.51
C ILE A 402 7.47 2.23 -1.25
N ALA A 403 6.89 2.86 -2.27
CA ALA A 403 6.22 4.14 -2.16
C ALA A 403 4.73 3.94 -2.45
N ILE A 404 3.89 4.03 -1.42
CA ILE A 404 2.43 4.01 -1.59
C ILE A 404 1.95 5.45 -1.78
N LYS A 405 1.09 5.67 -2.78
CA LYS A 405 0.69 7.01 -3.22
C LYS A 405 -0.83 7.15 -3.18
N THR A 406 -1.26 8.35 -2.80
CA THR A 406 -2.67 8.67 -2.53
C THR A 406 -3.46 9.04 -3.80
N ASN A 407 -3.16 8.39 -4.92
CA ASN A 407 -3.89 8.56 -6.18
C ASN A 407 -3.74 7.26 -7.01
N ALA A 408 -4.83 6.81 -7.66
CA ALA A 408 -4.84 5.61 -8.50
C ALA A 408 -3.84 5.65 -9.66
N ASN A 409 -3.61 6.85 -10.21
CA ASN A 409 -2.74 7.11 -11.36
C ASN A 409 -1.68 8.14 -10.99
N ALA A 410 -1.01 7.93 -9.86
CA ALA A 410 0.01 8.84 -9.38
C ALA A 410 1.22 8.88 -10.34
N PHE A 411 1.63 10.08 -10.74
CA PHE A 411 2.80 10.28 -11.60
C PHE A 411 3.74 11.34 -11.05
N VAL A 412 4.94 11.38 -11.64
CA VAL A 412 6.04 12.25 -11.20
C VAL A 412 6.54 13.10 -12.36
N SER A 413 7.08 14.27 -12.03
CA SER A 413 7.80 15.11 -12.97
C SER A 413 9.28 15.10 -12.62
N HIS A 414 10.11 14.61 -13.55
CA HIS A 414 11.55 14.51 -13.35
C HIS A 414 12.25 15.82 -13.68
N LEU A 415 13.23 16.21 -12.88
CA LEU A 415 14.08 17.38 -13.11
C LEU A 415 15.23 17.06 -14.08
N ALA A 416 15.85 15.89 -13.96
CA ALA A 416 16.95 15.45 -14.83
C ALA A 416 16.63 14.14 -15.57
N GLY A 417 17.34 13.88 -16.68
CA GLY A 417 17.20 12.65 -17.47
C GLY A 417 16.44 12.84 -18.80
N LYS A 418 16.16 11.73 -19.49
CA LYS A 418 15.56 11.72 -20.84
C LYS A 418 14.21 12.43 -20.95
N ASN A 419 13.35 12.27 -19.94
CA ASN A 419 11.98 12.78 -19.93
C ASN A 419 11.81 13.89 -18.87
N SER A 420 12.83 14.74 -18.73
CA SER A 420 12.87 15.73 -17.66
C SER A 420 12.39 17.11 -18.08
N VAL A 421 12.04 17.94 -17.11
CA VAL A 421 11.65 19.34 -17.34
C VAL A 421 12.75 20.11 -18.08
N PHE A 422 14.02 19.95 -17.68
CA PHE A 422 15.13 20.59 -18.41
C PHE A 422 15.18 20.15 -19.87
N ARG A 423 14.95 18.87 -20.16
CA ARG A 423 14.92 18.36 -21.54
C ARG A 423 13.81 19.02 -22.37
N ALA A 424 12.64 19.22 -21.76
CA ALA A 424 11.46 19.81 -22.39
C ALA A 424 11.55 21.34 -22.61
N LEU A 425 12.27 22.08 -21.76
CA LEU A 425 12.41 23.54 -21.89
C LEU A 425 13.31 23.93 -23.08
N PRO A 426 13.01 25.00 -23.85
CA PRO A 426 13.93 25.51 -24.87
C PRO A 426 15.30 25.86 -24.27
N VAL A 427 16.38 25.62 -25.04
CA VAL A 427 17.76 25.89 -24.56
C VAL A 427 17.92 27.34 -24.11
N ASP A 428 17.33 28.28 -24.84
CA ASP A 428 17.48 29.70 -24.54
C ASP A 428 16.66 30.12 -23.31
N VAL A 429 15.56 29.43 -23.00
CA VAL A 429 14.85 29.63 -21.72
C VAL A 429 15.75 29.22 -20.56
N VAL A 430 16.42 28.07 -20.66
CA VAL A 430 17.37 27.61 -19.62
C VAL A 430 18.57 28.55 -19.52
N ALA A 431 19.19 28.91 -20.66
CA ALA A 431 20.36 29.80 -20.69
C ALA A 431 20.07 31.15 -20.01
N ASN A 432 18.96 31.79 -20.36
CA ASN A 432 18.58 33.08 -19.78
C ASN A 432 18.12 32.96 -18.32
N ALA A 433 17.30 31.96 -17.98
CA ALA A 433 16.77 31.80 -16.62
C ALA A 433 17.89 31.54 -15.58
N TYR A 434 18.93 30.80 -15.96
CA TYR A 434 20.06 30.48 -15.08
C TYR A 434 21.31 31.33 -15.34
N ARG A 435 21.26 32.29 -16.27
CA ARG A 435 22.40 33.13 -16.67
C ARG A 435 23.65 32.32 -17.03
N ILE A 436 23.46 31.27 -17.83
CA ILE A 436 24.53 30.38 -18.31
C ILE A 436 24.63 30.43 -19.83
N SER A 437 25.78 30.04 -20.37
CA SER A 437 25.96 29.93 -21.82
C SER A 437 25.00 28.88 -22.43
N ARG A 438 24.71 29.02 -23.74
CA ARG A 438 23.91 28.02 -24.48
C ARG A 438 24.54 26.62 -24.42
N GLU A 439 25.87 26.54 -24.38
CA GLU A 439 26.60 25.27 -24.27
C GLU A 439 26.43 24.62 -22.90
N GLN A 440 26.52 25.40 -21.82
CA GLN A 440 26.21 24.92 -20.47
C GLN A 440 24.74 24.49 -20.35
N ALA A 441 23.80 25.25 -20.93
CA ALA A 441 22.39 24.86 -20.96
C ALA A 441 22.16 23.55 -21.74
N ARG A 442 22.79 23.37 -22.90
CA ARG A 442 22.77 22.10 -23.64
C ARG A 442 23.36 20.96 -22.81
N SER A 443 24.46 21.21 -22.10
CA SER A 443 25.10 20.23 -21.21
C SER A 443 24.18 19.84 -20.05
N LEU A 444 23.53 20.79 -19.39
CA LEU A 444 22.54 20.53 -18.33
C LEU A 444 21.41 19.63 -18.82
N LYS A 445 20.92 19.87 -20.04
CA LYS A 445 19.87 19.08 -20.68
C LYS A 445 20.31 17.67 -21.09
N ASN A 446 21.59 17.50 -21.47
CA ASN A 446 22.06 16.31 -22.18
C ASN A 446 23.03 15.43 -21.37
N ASN A 447 23.68 15.93 -20.31
CA ASN A 447 24.66 15.17 -19.54
C ASN A 447 24.10 13.83 -19.03
N ARG A 448 22.84 13.81 -18.58
CA ARG A 448 22.09 12.61 -18.17
C ARG A 448 20.99 12.22 -19.18
N GLY A 449 21.05 12.74 -20.41
CA GLY A 449 19.93 12.73 -21.37
C GLY A 449 19.47 11.35 -21.85
N GLU A 450 20.32 10.33 -21.71
CA GLU A 450 19.97 8.94 -22.07
C GLU A 450 19.48 8.10 -20.87
N GLU A 451 19.61 8.62 -19.65
CA GLU A 451 19.21 7.90 -18.44
C GLU A 451 17.76 8.26 -18.06
N HIS A 452 17.00 7.26 -17.59
CA HIS A 452 15.61 7.42 -17.19
C HIS A 452 15.34 6.80 -15.82
N GLY A 453 14.74 7.55 -14.90
CA GLY A 453 14.49 7.09 -13.53
C GLY A 453 15.78 6.91 -12.73
N ALA A 454 16.38 5.72 -12.76
CA ALA A 454 17.59 5.41 -12.01
C ALA A 454 18.87 5.77 -12.80
N PHE A 455 19.76 6.51 -12.16
CA PHE A 455 21.02 7.03 -12.71
C PHE A 455 22.23 6.31 -12.14
N THR A 456 23.15 6.03 -13.04
CA THR A 456 24.46 5.47 -12.73
C THR A 456 25.30 6.43 -11.87
N PRO A 457 26.07 5.92 -10.90
CA PRO A 457 27.04 6.74 -10.18
C PRO A 457 28.09 7.25 -11.16
N ARG A 458 28.30 8.57 -11.26
CA ARG A 458 29.35 9.17 -12.13
C ARG A 458 30.48 9.83 -11.36
N PHE A 459 30.24 10.20 -10.11
CA PHE A 459 31.21 10.85 -9.26
C PHE A 459 31.49 9.93 -8.08
N GLN A 460 32.68 9.33 -8.05
CA GLN A 460 33.29 9.02 -6.76
C GLN A 460 33.49 10.38 -6.08
N GLN A 461 32.86 10.61 -4.93
CA GLN A 461 33.20 11.78 -4.12
C GLN A 461 34.67 11.62 -3.74
N GLN A 462 35.57 12.30 -4.46
CA GLN A 462 36.85 12.67 -3.91
C GLN A 462 36.53 13.57 -2.72
N TYR A 463 36.73 13.01 -1.53
CA TYR A 463 36.77 13.77 -0.31
C TYR A 463 37.97 14.71 -0.44
N TYR A 464 37.73 16.00 -0.69
CA TYR A 464 38.73 17.04 -0.49
C TYR A 464 38.57 17.55 0.94
N PRO A 465 39.46 17.17 1.88
CA PRO A 465 39.55 17.88 3.14
C PRO A 465 40.25 19.22 2.87
N GLY A 466 39.57 20.32 3.22
CA GLY A 466 40.20 21.64 3.31
C GLY A 466 39.82 22.60 2.18
N LEU A 467 38.70 23.29 2.37
CA LEU A 467 38.61 24.72 2.05
C LEU A 467 37.99 25.38 3.28
N SER A 468 38.84 25.51 4.31
CA SER A 468 38.60 26.42 5.42
C SER A 468 38.74 27.85 4.90
N ASN A 469 37.69 28.64 5.09
CA ASN A 469 37.63 30.10 5.14
C ASN A 469 38.84 30.86 4.58
N GLU A 470 38.68 31.43 3.39
CA GLU A 470 39.34 32.68 3.05
C GLU A 470 38.29 33.79 3.17
N SER A 471 38.27 34.40 4.35
CA SER A 471 37.80 35.75 4.58
C SER A 471 38.84 36.43 5.44
N GLU A 472 39.19 37.66 5.06
CA GLU A 472 40.10 38.62 5.73
C GLU A 472 41.55 38.65 5.20
N SER A 473 41.80 39.54 4.22
CA SER A 473 42.79 40.62 4.33
C SER A 473 42.98 41.33 2.98
N GLU A 474 42.22 42.39 2.73
CA GLU A 474 42.65 43.46 1.82
C GLU A 474 42.30 44.82 2.46
N THR A 475 43.19 45.26 3.34
CA THR A 475 43.45 46.68 3.59
C THR A 475 44.92 46.83 3.98
N SER A 476 45.57 47.86 3.40
CA SER A 476 46.92 48.41 3.67
C SER A 476 47.98 48.09 2.60
N GLU A 477 48.04 48.90 1.53
CA GLU A 477 48.98 50.02 1.33
C GLU A 477 48.73 50.72 -0.01
#